data_AF-A0A5C5V7K8-F1
#
_entry.id   AF-A0A5C5V7K8-F1
#
_cell.length_a   1.000
_cell.length_b   1.000
_cell.length_c   1.000
_cell.angle_alpha   90.00
_cell.angle_beta   90.00
_cell.angle_gamma   90.00
#
_symmetry.space_group_name_H-M   'P 1'
#
loop_
_entity.id
_entity.type
_entity.pdbx_description
1 polymer ?
#
loop_
_entity_poly.entity_id
_entity_poly.type
_entity_poly.pdbx_seq_one_letter_code
_entity_poly.pdbx_strand_id
1 'polypeptide(L)'
;MKVTWMRSAIYASLVVLAGAACSLGATNKVLVIGVDGAGGQYITQADTPAMDALASLGGVRYDFLNEGALVDNPPAPYGASGVNWSTILTGVSATHHGVSDNSFAGSDFESYPHFFQHAKQADASLYTASLVNWTPINTFISPDAYADLEFGYDSGPIDHQDIAVRNDAVALIQNGDPDAVFLHFDQVDSAGHSHSWGSEAHLAAIEVVDGLIGDVMATVSARPGVVNGEEDWLVIVTADHGAAPGSFAHTADQGLPNWEVPFIVSGPSVADGVSLGQGTLRDVAATALWHLGVDPFEAGLDGTVRGLEVPPPNGVLGDVNQDGVVAGDGAGPAATDDVTAFLDNWLVRGGGGVADRYSRGDLNFDGLTDLSDWAVLNRLDPAMGAAVAHGLAGVGVPEHAAATLLLLLAAASPRRARFQLTQDWT
;
A
#
# COMPACT_ATOMS: atom_id res chain seq x y z
N MET A 1 -16.09 77.60 -44.10
CA MET A 1 -16.57 76.25 -43.71
C MET A 1 -15.79 75.80 -42.49
N LYS A 2 -16.42 75.82 -41.31
CA LYS A 2 -15.81 75.43 -40.02
C LYS A 2 -16.41 74.10 -39.58
N VAL A 3 -15.52 73.22 -39.14
CA VAL A 3 -15.78 71.91 -38.53
C VAL A 3 -16.46 72.08 -37.17
N THR A 4 -17.43 71.22 -36.85
CA THR A 4 -17.72 70.79 -35.48
C THR A 4 -18.25 69.36 -35.47
N TRP A 5 -17.79 68.63 -34.45
CA TRP A 5 -17.79 67.19 -34.23
C TRP A 5 -19.13 66.65 -33.71
N MET A 6 -19.51 65.43 -34.10
CA MET A 6 -20.41 64.59 -33.30
C MET A 6 -19.76 63.23 -33.04
N ARG A 7 -19.70 62.89 -31.76
CA ARG A 7 -19.16 61.65 -31.20
C ARG A 7 -20.17 60.53 -31.39
N SER A 8 -19.73 59.36 -31.84
CA SER A 8 -20.47 58.11 -31.67
C SER A 8 -19.54 57.10 -31.03
N ALA A 9 -19.76 56.82 -29.75
CA ALA A 9 -19.12 55.76 -29.02
C ALA A 9 -19.80 54.44 -29.39
N ILE A 10 -19.06 53.50 -29.95
CA ILE A 10 -19.51 52.12 -30.18
C ILE A 10 -19.10 51.33 -28.94
N TYR A 11 -20.08 50.90 -28.14
CA TYR A 11 -19.89 49.91 -27.09
C TYR A 11 -19.78 48.53 -27.77
N ALA A 12 -18.58 47.95 -27.77
CA ALA A 12 -18.40 46.54 -28.08
C ALA A 12 -18.66 45.72 -26.82
N SER A 13 -19.75 44.96 -26.81
CA SER A 13 -20.02 43.97 -25.76
C SER A 13 -19.03 42.82 -25.91
N LEU A 14 -18.06 42.72 -24.99
CA LEU A 14 -17.28 41.51 -24.79
C LEU A 14 -18.22 40.44 -24.22
N VAL A 15 -18.54 39.42 -25.01
CA VAL A 15 -19.06 38.16 -24.50
C VAL A 15 -17.86 37.41 -23.93
N VAL A 16 -17.67 37.50 -22.62
CA VAL A 16 -16.79 36.58 -21.89
C VAL A 16 -17.54 35.27 -21.79
N LEU A 17 -17.25 34.33 -22.70
CA LEU A 17 -17.54 32.92 -22.48
C LEU A 17 -16.65 32.48 -21.32
N ALA A 18 -17.20 32.50 -20.11
CA ALA A 18 -16.64 31.76 -19.00
C ALA A 18 -16.74 30.27 -19.37
N GLY A 19 -15.69 29.73 -19.97
CA GLY A 19 -15.48 28.30 -19.99
C GLY A 19 -15.40 27.86 -18.54
N ALA A 20 -16.37 27.04 -18.12
CA ALA A 20 -16.16 26.21 -16.95
C ALA A 20 -14.95 25.33 -17.28
N ALA A 21 -13.78 25.69 -16.73
CA ALA A 21 -12.69 24.74 -16.63
C ALA A 21 -13.22 23.66 -15.68
N CYS A 22 -13.70 22.57 -16.25
CA CYS A 22 -13.76 21.31 -15.53
C CYS A 22 -12.31 21.06 -15.14
N SER A 23 -11.95 21.20 -13.85
CA SER A 23 -10.74 20.54 -13.38
C SER A 23 -11.04 19.05 -13.53
N LEU A 24 -10.60 18.46 -14.64
CA LEU A 24 -10.38 17.02 -14.64
C LEU A 24 -9.45 16.77 -13.45
N GLY A 25 -9.80 15.81 -12.60
CA GLY A 25 -8.91 15.38 -11.52
C GLY A 25 -7.54 15.00 -12.10
N ALA A 26 -6.50 15.05 -11.27
CA ALA A 26 -5.18 14.57 -11.67
C ALA A 26 -5.29 13.12 -12.17
N THR A 27 -4.49 12.78 -13.17
CA THR A 27 -4.40 11.41 -13.71
C THR A 27 -3.55 10.59 -12.76
N ASN A 28 -4.13 9.53 -12.20
CA ASN A 28 -3.41 8.65 -11.28
C ASN A 28 -2.40 7.80 -12.05
N LYS A 29 -1.16 7.80 -11.57
CA LYS A 29 -0.04 7.04 -12.13
C LYS A 29 0.67 6.28 -11.02
N VAL A 30 1.26 5.13 -11.33
CA VAL A 30 1.97 4.29 -10.34
C VAL A 30 3.38 3.98 -10.81
N LEU A 31 4.33 4.08 -9.88
CA LEU A 31 5.70 3.60 -10.01
C LEU A 31 6.01 2.65 -8.84
N VAL A 32 6.17 1.37 -9.13
CA VAL A 32 6.64 0.37 -8.17
C VAL A 32 8.11 0.07 -8.44
N ILE A 33 8.95 0.18 -7.42
CA ILE A 33 10.40 -0.04 -7.49
C ILE A 33 10.76 -1.18 -6.54
N GLY A 34 11.30 -2.26 -7.10
CA GLY A 34 11.86 -3.39 -6.38
C GLY A 34 13.38 -3.33 -6.31
N VAL A 35 13.93 -3.51 -5.11
CA VAL A 35 15.39 -3.64 -4.89
C VAL A 35 15.68 -5.02 -4.29
N ASP A 36 16.10 -5.96 -5.13
CA ASP A 36 16.27 -7.38 -4.75
C ASP A 36 17.27 -7.54 -3.59
N GLY A 37 16.92 -8.37 -2.59
CA GLY A 37 17.80 -8.66 -1.46
C GLY A 37 18.07 -7.49 -0.50
N ALA A 38 17.38 -6.34 -0.65
CA ALA A 38 17.55 -5.16 0.17
C ALA A 38 16.73 -5.22 1.48
N GLY A 39 16.95 -6.25 2.29
CA GLY A 39 16.28 -6.43 3.59
C GLY A 39 16.29 -5.16 4.45
N GLY A 40 15.19 -4.87 5.15
CA GLY A 40 14.94 -3.53 5.68
C GLY A 40 15.94 -3.08 6.74
N GLN A 41 16.52 -4.01 7.50
CA GLN A 41 17.62 -3.71 8.42
C GLN A 41 18.84 -3.09 7.71
N TYR A 42 19.07 -3.39 6.43
CA TYR A 42 20.23 -2.89 5.68
C TYR A 42 19.98 -1.53 5.03
N ILE A 43 18.74 -1.24 4.64
CA ILE A 43 18.37 0.12 4.19
C ILE A 43 18.68 1.15 5.28
N THR A 44 18.33 0.85 6.53
CA THR A 44 18.63 1.75 7.68
C THR A 44 20.11 1.89 8.03
N GLN A 45 20.99 1.07 7.44
CA GLN A 45 22.44 1.10 7.66
C GLN A 45 23.21 1.79 6.53
N ALA A 46 22.62 1.88 5.34
CA ALA A 46 23.21 2.48 4.14
C ALA A 46 22.80 3.96 4.01
N ASP A 47 23.65 4.76 3.35
CA ASP A 47 23.30 6.15 3.02
C ASP A 47 22.33 6.18 1.82
N THR A 48 21.03 6.37 2.08
CA THR A 48 19.96 6.25 1.06
C THR A 48 19.11 7.53 0.89
N PRO A 49 19.72 8.66 0.49
CA PRO A 49 19.05 9.96 0.44
C PRO A 49 17.80 10.02 -0.47
N ALA A 50 17.73 9.23 -1.54
CA ALA A 50 16.54 9.23 -2.41
C ALA A 50 15.36 8.52 -1.73
N MET A 51 15.59 7.35 -1.16
CA MET A 51 14.58 6.61 -0.38
C MET A 51 14.19 7.35 0.91
N ASP A 52 15.14 8.00 1.59
CA ASP A 52 14.86 8.87 2.74
C ASP A 52 13.94 10.03 2.38
N ALA A 53 14.14 10.65 1.21
CA ALA A 53 13.28 11.72 0.73
C ALA A 53 11.85 11.22 0.48
N LEU A 54 11.68 10.07 -0.18
CA LEU A 54 10.37 9.43 -0.37
C LEU A 54 9.70 9.10 0.96
N ALA A 55 10.43 8.52 1.90
CA ALA A 55 9.93 8.21 3.24
C ALA A 55 9.46 9.46 3.98
N SER A 56 10.17 10.59 3.85
CA SER A 56 9.79 11.85 4.50
C SER A 56 8.54 12.51 3.90
N LEU A 57 8.32 12.32 2.59
CA LEU A 57 7.16 12.81 1.82
C LEU A 57 6.04 11.76 1.74
N GLY A 58 6.06 10.78 2.63
CA GLY A 58 5.18 9.62 2.57
C GLY A 58 5.21 8.82 3.85
N GLY A 59 5.07 7.50 3.74
CA GLY A 59 5.15 6.56 4.85
C GLY A 59 6.25 5.52 4.61
N VAL A 60 6.86 5.05 5.69
CA VAL A 60 7.89 3.99 5.62
C VAL A 60 7.78 3.00 6.77
N ARG A 61 8.06 1.73 6.46
CA ARG A 61 8.47 0.70 7.41
C ARG A 61 9.65 -0.08 6.84
N TYR A 62 10.45 -0.67 7.72
CA TYR A 62 11.61 -1.51 7.37
C TYR A 62 11.42 -2.97 7.77
N ASP A 63 10.23 -3.31 8.21
CA ASP A 63 9.85 -4.60 8.77
C ASP A 63 8.54 -5.12 8.15
N PHE A 64 8.24 -4.74 6.90
CA PHE A 64 7.17 -5.42 6.15
C PHE A 64 7.54 -6.88 5.98
N LEU A 65 6.53 -7.76 6.04
CA LEU A 65 6.75 -9.20 6.07
C LEU A 65 6.57 -9.83 4.69
N ASN A 66 7.56 -10.64 4.31
CA ASN A 66 7.45 -11.51 3.14
C ASN A 66 6.73 -12.84 3.49
N GLU A 67 6.53 -13.72 2.51
CA GLU A 67 5.74 -14.95 2.70
C GLU A 67 6.36 -15.91 3.75
N GLY A 68 7.68 -15.84 3.96
CA GLY A 68 8.37 -16.64 4.98
C GLY A 68 7.86 -16.38 6.39
N ALA A 69 7.54 -15.13 6.74
CA ALA A 69 7.01 -14.79 8.07
C ALA A 69 5.52 -15.10 8.26
N LEU A 70 4.79 -15.36 7.17
CA LEU A 70 3.33 -15.53 7.19
C LEU A 70 2.91 -16.99 7.28
N VAL A 71 3.87 -17.91 7.32
CA VAL A 71 3.64 -19.35 7.40
C VAL A 71 4.36 -19.93 8.61
N ASP A 72 3.66 -20.73 9.41
CA ASP A 72 4.27 -21.47 10.52
C ASP A 72 5.27 -22.50 9.97
N ASN A 73 6.55 -22.38 10.36
CA ASN A 73 7.66 -23.20 9.86
C ASN A 73 7.74 -23.19 8.32
N PRO A 74 8.05 -22.03 7.71
CA PRO A 74 8.01 -21.87 6.27
C PRO A 74 9.01 -22.82 5.58
N PRO A 75 8.68 -23.37 4.39
CA PRO A 75 9.66 -24.05 3.57
C PRO A 75 10.85 -23.14 3.30
N ALA A 76 12.09 -23.63 3.39
CA ALA A 76 13.28 -22.82 3.14
C ALA A 76 13.24 -21.98 1.83
N PRO A 77 12.69 -22.51 0.71
CA PRO A 77 12.56 -21.73 -0.54
C PRO A 77 11.56 -20.57 -0.52
N TYR A 78 10.76 -20.38 0.55
CA TYR A 78 9.90 -19.19 0.68
C TYR A 78 10.70 -17.88 0.82
N GLY A 79 12.00 -17.97 1.12
CA GLY A 79 12.90 -16.81 1.08
C GLY A 79 13.41 -16.47 -0.33
N ALA A 80 12.99 -17.22 -1.36
CA ALA A 80 13.47 -17.03 -2.72
C ALA A 80 12.71 -15.93 -3.47
N SER A 81 13.39 -15.26 -4.39
CA SER A 81 12.87 -14.12 -5.14
C SER A 81 11.62 -14.45 -5.96
N GLY A 82 11.56 -15.62 -6.59
CA GLY A 82 10.40 -16.05 -7.36
C GLY A 82 9.11 -16.14 -6.54
N VAL A 83 9.19 -16.55 -5.27
CA VAL A 83 8.03 -16.59 -4.37
C VAL A 83 7.56 -15.16 -4.06
N ASN A 84 8.48 -14.32 -3.60
CA ASN A 84 8.14 -13.00 -3.08
C ASN A 84 7.84 -11.96 -4.17
N TRP A 85 8.50 -12.00 -5.33
CA TRP A 85 8.11 -11.19 -6.49
C TRP A 85 6.73 -11.59 -7.02
N SER A 86 6.37 -12.89 -6.97
CA SER A 86 5.02 -13.33 -7.30
C SER A 86 4.01 -12.73 -6.34
N THR A 87 4.27 -12.76 -5.03
CA THR A 87 3.44 -12.12 -4.01
C THR A 87 3.28 -10.61 -4.24
N ILE A 88 4.38 -9.91 -4.50
CA ILE A 88 4.39 -8.45 -4.74
C ILE A 88 3.52 -8.08 -5.93
N LEU A 89 3.67 -8.78 -7.06
CA LEU A 89 3.05 -8.40 -8.32
C LEU A 89 1.61 -8.88 -8.45
N THR A 90 1.24 -9.97 -7.79
CA THR A 90 -0.13 -10.51 -7.79
C THR A 90 -0.97 -9.98 -6.62
N GLY A 91 -0.33 -9.55 -5.52
CA GLY A 91 -1.02 -9.12 -4.31
C GLY A 91 -1.69 -10.24 -3.53
N VAL A 92 -1.37 -11.50 -3.83
CA VAL A 92 -1.90 -12.69 -3.15
C VAL A 92 -0.81 -13.52 -2.51
N SER A 93 -1.20 -14.40 -1.59
CA SER A 93 -0.34 -15.34 -0.88
C SER A 93 0.34 -16.36 -1.79
N ALA A 94 1.43 -16.96 -1.30
CA ALA A 94 2.10 -18.08 -1.97
C ALA A 94 1.18 -19.28 -2.23
N THR A 95 0.20 -19.49 -1.36
CA THR A 95 -0.83 -20.52 -1.55
C THR A 95 -1.79 -20.23 -2.70
N HIS A 96 -2.05 -18.95 -3.00
CA HIS A 96 -2.92 -18.55 -4.11
C HIS A 96 -2.14 -18.56 -5.43
N HIS A 97 -1.04 -17.81 -5.55
CA HIS A 97 -0.29 -17.76 -6.81
C HIS A 97 0.51 -19.04 -7.10
N GLY A 98 0.62 -19.98 -6.15
CA GLY A 98 1.13 -21.33 -6.36
C GLY A 98 2.65 -21.47 -6.48
N VAL A 99 3.41 -20.37 -6.33
CA VAL A 99 4.87 -20.37 -6.47
C VAL A 99 5.52 -20.68 -5.14
N SER A 100 6.29 -21.77 -5.08
CA SER A 100 6.99 -22.22 -3.87
C SER A 100 8.51 -22.07 -3.90
N ASP A 101 9.10 -21.79 -5.08
CA ASP A 101 10.54 -21.56 -5.28
C ASP A 101 10.81 -20.86 -6.64
N ASN A 102 12.09 -20.66 -6.98
CA ASN A 102 12.52 -20.01 -8.23
C ASN A 102 12.29 -20.85 -9.51
N SER A 103 11.66 -22.03 -9.43
CA SER A 103 11.29 -22.79 -10.63
C SER A 103 9.96 -22.35 -11.23
N PHE A 104 9.13 -21.61 -10.46
CA PHE A 104 7.76 -21.22 -10.82
C PHE A 104 6.83 -22.40 -11.14
N ALA A 105 7.26 -23.63 -10.84
CA ALA A 105 6.47 -24.82 -11.12
C ALA A 105 5.19 -24.85 -10.26
N GLY A 106 4.04 -24.98 -10.91
CA GLY A 106 2.74 -24.98 -10.22
C GLY A 106 2.14 -23.61 -9.98
N SER A 107 2.69 -22.55 -10.61
CA SER A 107 2.08 -21.22 -10.57
C SER A 107 0.65 -21.22 -11.11
N ASP A 108 -0.19 -20.35 -10.55
CA ASP A 108 -1.58 -20.14 -10.94
C ASP A 108 -1.83 -18.67 -11.30
N PHE A 109 -0.99 -18.11 -12.17
CA PHE A 109 -1.13 -16.73 -12.63
C PHE A 109 -2.34 -16.51 -13.55
N GLU A 110 -2.96 -17.59 -14.04
CA GLU A 110 -4.23 -17.49 -14.76
C GLU A 110 -5.37 -17.07 -13.82
N SER A 111 -5.40 -17.63 -12.60
CA SER A 111 -6.40 -17.28 -11.58
C SER A 111 -5.99 -16.05 -10.77
N TYR A 112 -4.68 -15.83 -10.59
CA TYR A 112 -4.11 -14.74 -9.80
C TYR A 112 -3.08 -13.96 -10.63
N PRO A 113 -3.52 -13.14 -11.58
CA PRO A 113 -2.61 -12.45 -12.48
C PRO A 113 -1.90 -11.29 -11.79
N HIS A 114 -0.83 -10.82 -12.41
CA HIS A 114 -0.15 -9.60 -11.98
C HIS A 114 -1.03 -8.34 -12.12
N PHE A 115 -0.74 -7.31 -11.33
CA PHE A 115 -1.62 -6.15 -11.18
C PHE A 115 -1.85 -5.34 -12.47
N PHE A 116 -0.95 -5.36 -13.45
CA PHE A 116 -1.22 -4.69 -14.73
C PHE A 116 -2.42 -5.29 -15.47
N GLN A 117 -2.64 -6.61 -15.34
CA GLN A 117 -3.80 -7.25 -15.95
C GLN A 117 -5.10 -6.72 -15.35
N HIS A 118 -5.18 -6.60 -14.02
CA HIS A 118 -6.34 -6.00 -13.36
C HIS A 118 -6.55 -4.54 -13.78
N ALA A 119 -5.47 -3.74 -13.83
CA ALA A 119 -5.52 -2.35 -14.29
C ALA A 119 -6.05 -2.24 -15.72
N LYS A 120 -5.53 -3.04 -16.66
CA LYS A 120 -5.97 -3.05 -18.07
C LYS A 120 -7.36 -3.64 -18.30
N GLN A 121 -7.83 -4.51 -17.40
CA GLN A 121 -9.21 -5.00 -17.43
C GLN A 121 -10.20 -3.89 -17.04
N ALA A 122 -9.82 -3.02 -16.10
CA ALA A 122 -10.61 -1.84 -15.72
C ALA A 122 -10.53 -0.74 -16.78
N ASP A 123 -9.33 -0.46 -17.29
CA ASP A 123 -9.09 0.51 -18.36
C ASP A 123 -7.98 0.01 -19.31
N ALA A 124 -8.39 -0.50 -20.46
CA ALA A 124 -7.48 -1.02 -21.48
C ALA A 124 -6.61 0.05 -22.15
N SER A 125 -6.86 1.34 -21.90
CA SER A 125 -6.06 2.44 -22.45
C SER A 125 -4.81 2.76 -21.64
N LEU A 126 -4.69 2.24 -20.41
CA LEU A 126 -3.53 2.45 -19.56
C LEU A 126 -2.26 1.91 -20.20
N TYR A 127 -1.19 2.70 -20.21
CA TYR A 127 0.12 2.30 -20.69
C TYR A 127 0.94 1.70 -19.54
N THR A 128 1.29 0.42 -19.63
CA THR A 128 2.01 -0.30 -18.58
C THR A 128 3.42 -0.69 -19.03
N ALA A 129 4.39 -0.64 -18.12
CA ALA A 129 5.78 -0.96 -18.42
C ALA A 129 6.46 -1.77 -17.31
N SER A 130 7.20 -2.82 -17.68
CA SER A 130 8.04 -3.62 -16.79
C SER A 130 9.49 -3.62 -17.25
N LEU A 131 10.39 -3.05 -16.44
CA LEU A 131 11.83 -2.96 -16.72
C LEU A 131 12.58 -3.67 -15.59
N VAL A 132 13.12 -4.84 -15.86
CA VAL A 132 13.67 -5.71 -14.81
C VAL A 132 15.07 -6.19 -15.14
N ASN A 133 15.94 -6.21 -14.13
CA ASN A 133 17.21 -6.90 -14.24
C ASN A 133 16.98 -8.41 -14.19
N TRP A 134 16.30 -8.91 -13.14
CA TRP A 134 16.04 -10.34 -12.99
C TRP A 134 14.88 -10.79 -13.90
N THR A 135 15.23 -11.27 -15.09
CA THR A 135 14.29 -11.61 -16.19
C THR A 135 13.21 -12.67 -15.91
N PRO A 136 13.35 -13.57 -14.91
CA PRO A 136 12.24 -14.46 -14.54
C PRO A 136 10.94 -13.73 -14.14
N ILE A 137 10.99 -12.50 -13.63
CA ILE A 137 9.78 -11.71 -13.34
C ILE A 137 8.92 -11.55 -14.60
N ASN A 138 9.55 -11.05 -15.67
CA ASN A 138 8.89 -10.82 -16.95
C ASN A 138 8.53 -12.14 -17.64
N THR A 139 9.41 -13.14 -17.54
CA THR A 139 9.20 -14.45 -18.20
C THR A 139 8.02 -15.23 -17.62
N PHE A 140 7.81 -15.18 -16.30
CA PHE A 140 6.85 -16.06 -15.62
C PHE A 140 5.66 -15.32 -15.00
N ILE A 141 5.83 -14.09 -14.51
CA ILE A 141 4.82 -13.40 -13.68
C ILE A 141 4.04 -12.35 -14.50
N SER A 142 4.74 -11.58 -15.34
CA SER A 142 4.17 -10.46 -16.09
C SER A 142 4.18 -10.74 -17.61
N PRO A 143 3.26 -11.59 -18.13
CA PRO A 143 3.24 -11.91 -19.55
C PRO A 143 2.97 -10.68 -20.44
N ASP A 144 3.58 -10.66 -21.62
CA ASP A 144 3.60 -9.55 -22.59
C ASP A 144 2.21 -8.96 -22.91
N ALA A 145 1.13 -9.73 -22.76
CA ALA A 145 -0.23 -9.31 -23.12
C ALA A 145 -0.73 -8.10 -22.32
N TYR A 146 -0.16 -7.84 -21.13
CA TYR A 146 -0.58 -6.75 -20.24
C TYR A 146 0.55 -5.80 -19.86
N ALA A 147 1.73 -5.92 -20.48
CA ALA A 147 2.83 -4.97 -20.41
C ALA A 147 3.07 -4.38 -21.81
N ASP A 148 2.71 -3.12 -22.06
CA ASP A 148 2.93 -2.50 -23.38
C ASP A 148 4.41 -2.31 -23.70
N LEU A 149 5.22 -2.15 -22.66
CA LEU A 149 6.67 -2.16 -22.73
C LEU A 149 7.25 -3.16 -21.73
N GLU A 150 8.08 -4.06 -22.22
CA GLU A 150 8.74 -5.05 -21.40
C GLU A 150 10.21 -5.17 -21.81
N PHE A 151 11.12 -4.95 -20.86
CA PHE A 151 12.54 -5.19 -21.07
C PHE A 151 13.17 -5.93 -19.90
N GLY A 152 13.99 -6.91 -20.26
CA GLY A 152 14.82 -7.69 -19.37
C GLY A 152 16.30 -7.46 -19.63
N TYR A 153 17.11 -7.26 -18.59
CA TYR A 153 18.54 -6.96 -18.70
C TYR A 153 19.38 -8.04 -18.03
N ASP A 154 19.56 -9.22 -18.65
CA ASP A 154 20.26 -10.38 -18.07
C ASP A 154 21.65 -10.67 -18.69
N SER A 155 22.25 -9.68 -19.36
CA SER A 155 23.53 -9.87 -20.05
C SER A 155 24.56 -8.82 -19.66
N GLY A 156 25.79 -9.29 -19.39
CA GLY A 156 26.92 -8.44 -18.98
C GLY A 156 27.07 -8.32 -17.46
N PRO A 157 27.86 -7.34 -16.97
CA PRO A 157 27.99 -7.05 -15.54
C PRO A 157 26.68 -6.56 -14.91
N ILE A 158 26.38 -6.99 -13.67
CA ILE A 158 25.11 -6.69 -12.98
C ILE A 158 24.88 -5.19 -12.75
N ASP A 159 25.95 -4.45 -12.43
CA ASP A 159 25.91 -3.00 -12.24
C ASP A 159 25.56 -2.25 -13.54
N HIS A 160 26.01 -2.77 -14.68
CA HIS A 160 25.62 -2.23 -15.98
C HIS A 160 24.16 -2.53 -16.33
N GLN A 161 23.60 -3.64 -15.84
CA GLN A 161 22.20 -4.03 -16.06
C GLN A 161 21.25 -3.10 -15.29
N ASP A 162 21.52 -2.82 -14.01
CA ASP A 162 20.74 -1.86 -13.22
C ASP A 162 20.83 -0.42 -13.76
N ILE A 163 22.01 -0.02 -14.27
CA ILE A 163 22.15 1.25 -14.98
C ILE A 163 21.27 1.29 -16.24
N ALA A 164 21.14 0.17 -16.96
CA ALA A 164 20.28 0.07 -18.15
C ALA A 164 18.79 0.18 -17.79
N VAL A 165 18.34 -0.52 -16.73
CA VAL A 165 16.99 -0.37 -16.15
C VAL A 165 16.70 1.11 -15.87
N ARG A 166 17.61 1.79 -15.15
CA ARG A 166 17.49 3.22 -14.86
C ARG A 166 17.40 4.07 -16.13
N ASN A 167 18.28 3.83 -17.11
CA ASN A 167 18.33 4.65 -18.32
C ASN A 167 17.02 4.57 -19.12
N ASP A 168 16.47 3.37 -19.27
CA ASP A 168 15.23 3.17 -20.01
C ASP A 168 14.01 3.65 -19.22
N ALA A 169 14.02 3.52 -17.89
CA ALA A 169 13.01 4.13 -17.02
C ALA A 169 12.98 5.65 -17.16
N VAL A 170 14.15 6.31 -17.08
CA VAL A 170 14.27 7.76 -17.29
C VAL A 170 13.81 8.14 -18.70
N ALA A 171 14.20 7.38 -19.74
CA ALA A 171 13.78 7.67 -21.11
C ALA A 171 12.26 7.52 -21.31
N LEU A 172 11.65 6.48 -20.73
CA LEU A 172 10.21 6.24 -20.76
C LEU A 172 9.44 7.34 -20.02
N ILE A 173 9.86 7.68 -18.80
CA ILE A 173 9.21 8.70 -17.96
C ILE A 173 9.42 10.10 -18.55
N GLN A 174 10.52 10.36 -19.26
CA GLN A 174 10.75 11.67 -19.86
C GLN A 174 10.01 11.86 -21.18
N ASN A 175 9.94 10.83 -22.02
CA ASN A 175 9.50 10.96 -23.42
C ASN A 175 8.19 10.22 -23.74
N GLY A 176 7.74 9.36 -22.83
CA GLY A 176 6.47 8.64 -22.91
C GLY A 176 5.46 9.14 -21.90
N ASP A 177 4.34 8.42 -21.83
CA ASP A 177 3.25 8.69 -20.90
C ASP A 177 2.76 7.40 -20.25
N PRO A 178 3.62 6.70 -19.46
CA PRO A 178 3.20 5.50 -18.76
C PRO A 178 2.22 5.84 -17.63
N ASP A 179 1.30 4.91 -17.35
CA ASP A 179 0.35 4.99 -16.24
C ASP A 179 0.72 4.05 -15.09
N ALA A 180 1.35 2.92 -15.38
CA ALA A 180 1.89 2.04 -14.34
C ALA A 180 3.24 1.46 -14.77
N VAL A 181 4.26 1.64 -13.92
CA VAL A 181 5.63 1.20 -14.19
C VAL A 181 6.11 0.32 -13.04
N PHE A 182 6.68 -0.84 -13.37
CA PHE A 182 7.43 -1.68 -12.46
C PHE A 182 8.92 -1.67 -12.83
N LEU A 183 9.77 -1.31 -11.89
CA LEU A 183 11.22 -1.33 -12.01
C LEU A 183 11.80 -2.36 -11.04
N HIS A 184 12.78 -3.13 -11.48
CA HIS A 184 13.52 -4.08 -10.62
C HIS A 184 15.02 -3.91 -10.79
N PHE A 185 15.72 -3.81 -9.66
CA PHE A 185 17.17 -3.73 -9.54
C PHE A 185 17.71 -4.95 -8.77
N ASP A 186 18.75 -5.60 -9.30
CA ASP A 186 19.28 -6.89 -8.79
C ASP A 186 20.67 -6.77 -8.15
N GLN A 187 21.35 -5.64 -8.31
CA GLN A 187 22.75 -5.48 -7.89
C GLN A 187 22.94 -5.72 -6.39
N VAL A 188 21.93 -5.41 -5.56
CA VAL A 188 21.99 -5.59 -4.11
C VAL A 188 21.99 -7.07 -3.73
N ASP A 189 21.10 -7.88 -4.27
CA ASP A 189 21.09 -9.34 -4.06
C ASP A 189 22.39 -9.99 -4.55
N SER A 190 22.83 -9.65 -5.76
CA SER A 190 24.11 -10.13 -6.32
C SER A 190 25.30 -9.79 -5.41
N ALA A 191 25.31 -8.60 -4.79
CA ALA A 191 26.35 -8.22 -3.82
C ALA A 191 26.24 -9.03 -2.53
N GLY A 192 25.02 -9.29 -2.04
CA GLY A 192 24.76 -10.19 -0.92
C GLY A 192 25.30 -11.60 -1.17
N HIS A 193 25.03 -12.18 -2.33
CA HIS A 193 25.54 -13.48 -2.73
C HIS A 193 27.07 -13.52 -2.93
N SER A 194 27.68 -12.42 -3.36
CA SER A 194 29.12 -12.38 -3.67
C SER A 194 29.98 -12.02 -2.45
N HIS A 195 29.44 -11.22 -1.52
CA HIS A 195 30.20 -10.59 -0.44
C HIS A 195 29.59 -10.76 0.95
N SER A 196 28.47 -11.46 1.06
CA SER A 196 27.59 -11.59 2.21
C SER A 196 26.74 -10.36 2.52
N TRP A 197 25.51 -10.60 3.00
CA TRP A 197 24.59 -9.57 3.45
C TRP A 197 25.15 -8.80 4.66
N GLY A 198 25.03 -7.47 4.61
CA GLY A 198 25.58 -6.56 5.62
C GLY A 198 27.08 -6.32 5.51
N SER A 199 27.75 -6.82 4.46
CA SER A 199 29.12 -6.43 4.15
C SER A 199 29.20 -5.00 3.60
N GLU A 200 30.39 -4.39 3.64
CA GLU A 200 30.61 -3.06 3.03
C GLU A 200 30.23 -3.05 1.54
N ALA A 201 30.45 -4.14 0.80
CA ALA A 201 30.09 -4.24 -0.60
C ALA A 201 28.56 -4.35 -0.80
N HIS A 202 27.85 -5.02 0.10
CA HIS A 202 26.39 -5.11 0.08
C HIS A 202 25.74 -3.75 0.40
N LEU A 203 26.23 -3.05 1.43
CA LEU A 203 25.75 -1.70 1.76
C LEU A 203 26.06 -0.70 0.63
N ALA A 204 27.27 -0.73 0.06
CA ALA A 204 27.61 0.13 -1.08
C ALA A 204 26.72 -0.16 -2.31
N ALA A 205 26.28 -1.40 -2.53
CA ALA A 205 25.32 -1.70 -3.60
C ALA A 205 23.96 -1.04 -3.35
N ILE A 206 23.48 -1.00 -2.09
CA ILE A 206 22.25 -0.29 -1.71
C ILE A 206 22.39 1.21 -2.02
N GLU A 207 23.52 1.83 -1.66
CA GLU A 207 23.80 3.25 -1.93
C GLU A 207 23.85 3.55 -3.45
N VAL A 208 24.40 2.63 -4.25
CA VAL A 208 24.41 2.76 -5.71
C VAL A 208 22.99 2.72 -6.27
N VAL A 209 22.17 1.74 -5.86
CA VAL A 209 20.79 1.63 -6.34
C VAL A 209 19.94 2.82 -5.87
N ASP A 210 20.14 3.33 -4.65
CA ASP A 210 19.49 4.56 -4.19
C ASP A 210 19.80 5.75 -5.12
N GLY A 211 21.05 5.88 -5.57
CA GLY A 211 21.41 6.89 -6.58
C GLY A 211 20.65 6.72 -7.91
N LEU A 212 20.44 5.48 -8.36
CA LEU A 212 19.65 5.19 -9.56
C LEU A 212 18.17 5.54 -9.36
N ILE A 213 17.60 5.24 -8.19
CA ILE A 213 16.24 5.66 -7.80
C ILE A 213 16.16 7.19 -7.79
N GLY A 214 17.17 7.88 -7.27
CA GLY A 214 17.25 9.34 -7.29
C GLY A 214 17.16 9.93 -8.70
N ASP A 215 17.84 9.34 -9.68
CA ASP A 215 17.77 9.76 -11.09
C ASP A 215 16.35 9.56 -11.68
N VAL A 216 15.70 8.44 -11.37
CA VAL A 216 14.31 8.17 -11.77
C VAL A 216 13.36 9.19 -11.14
N MET A 217 13.48 9.42 -9.83
CA MET A 217 12.60 10.34 -9.10
C MET A 217 12.80 11.80 -9.50
N ALA A 218 14.03 12.21 -9.83
CA ALA A 218 14.30 13.52 -10.41
C ALA A 218 13.57 13.69 -11.75
N THR A 219 13.48 12.63 -12.55
CA THR A 219 12.77 12.63 -13.83
C THR A 219 11.26 12.71 -13.64
N VAL A 220 10.69 11.90 -12.72
CA VAL A 220 9.26 11.98 -12.34
C VAL A 220 8.90 13.40 -11.88
N SER A 221 9.66 13.94 -10.92
CA SER A 221 9.40 15.27 -10.35
C SER A 221 9.50 16.41 -11.36
N ALA A 222 10.26 16.22 -12.44
CA ALA A 222 10.43 17.21 -13.50
C ALA A 222 9.35 17.11 -14.60
N ARG A 223 8.48 16.09 -14.58
CA ARG A 223 7.41 15.94 -15.57
C ARG A 223 6.46 17.15 -15.50
N PRO A 224 6.06 17.73 -16.64
CA PRO A 224 5.11 18.85 -16.66
C PRO A 224 3.81 18.54 -15.91
N GLY A 225 3.27 17.32 -16.07
CA GLY A 225 2.07 16.84 -15.39
C GLY A 225 2.19 16.78 -13.87
N VAL A 226 3.36 16.43 -13.35
CA VAL A 226 3.62 16.48 -11.90
C VAL A 226 3.72 17.94 -11.42
N VAL A 227 4.45 18.78 -12.15
CA VAL A 227 4.68 20.19 -11.79
C VAL A 227 3.39 21.01 -11.80
N ASN A 228 2.47 20.74 -12.72
CA ASN A 228 1.20 21.45 -12.84
C ASN A 228 0.03 20.78 -12.06
N GLY A 229 0.27 19.63 -11.44
CA GLY A 229 -0.74 18.88 -10.67
C GLY A 229 -1.77 18.13 -11.53
N GLU A 230 -1.47 17.88 -12.81
CA GLU A 230 -2.29 17.06 -13.71
C GLU A 230 -1.96 15.55 -13.59
N GLU A 231 -0.83 15.18 -12.99
CA GLU A 231 -0.44 13.81 -12.72
C GLU A 231 -0.22 13.59 -11.22
N ASP A 232 -0.89 12.56 -10.69
CA ASP A 232 -0.76 12.11 -9.31
C ASP A 232 -0.01 10.76 -9.30
N TRP A 233 1.31 10.84 -9.14
CA TRP A 233 2.15 9.66 -9.08
C TRP A 233 2.21 9.09 -7.67
N LEU A 234 1.77 7.84 -7.51
CA LEU A 234 2.09 7.02 -6.36
C LEU A 234 3.40 6.26 -6.62
N VAL A 235 4.36 6.40 -5.73
CA VAL A 235 5.63 5.69 -5.74
C VAL A 235 5.65 4.70 -4.58
N ILE A 236 5.91 3.43 -4.89
CA ILE A 236 6.11 2.37 -3.89
C ILE A 236 7.51 1.79 -4.06
N VAL A 237 8.31 1.73 -2.99
CA VAL A 237 9.64 1.09 -2.97
C VAL A 237 9.61 -0.09 -2.00
N THR A 238 10.09 -1.25 -2.43
CA THR A 238 10.16 -2.45 -1.59
C THR A 238 11.32 -3.38 -1.99
N ALA A 239 11.49 -4.46 -1.25
CA ALA A 239 12.35 -5.59 -1.58
C ALA A 239 11.57 -6.89 -1.38
N ASP A 240 11.99 -7.96 -2.01
CA ASP A 240 11.38 -9.28 -1.92
C ASP A 240 11.87 -10.08 -0.70
N HIS A 241 13.14 -9.91 -0.32
CA HIS A 241 13.70 -10.51 0.89
C HIS A 241 14.90 -9.74 1.45
N GLY A 242 15.29 -10.13 2.67
CA GLY A 242 16.62 -9.88 3.22
C GLY A 242 17.45 -11.15 3.36
N ALA A 243 18.49 -11.11 4.18
CA ALA A 243 19.17 -12.31 4.68
C ALA A 243 19.81 -12.04 6.05
N ALA A 244 20.25 -13.10 6.71
CA ALA A 244 21.02 -12.99 7.93
C ALA A 244 22.40 -12.30 7.69
N PRO A 245 22.87 -11.43 8.62
CA PRO A 245 24.19 -10.81 8.50
C PRO A 245 25.32 -11.84 8.34
N GLY A 246 26.19 -11.62 7.36
CA GLY A 246 27.30 -12.53 7.03
C GLY A 246 26.88 -13.80 6.27
N SER A 247 25.60 -13.96 5.94
CA SER A 247 25.12 -15.05 5.08
C SER A 247 25.42 -14.75 3.62
N PHE A 248 25.58 -15.80 2.80
CA PHE A 248 25.70 -15.75 1.34
C PHE A 248 24.45 -16.32 0.64
N ALA A 249 23.38 -16.56 1.39
CA ALA A 249 22.11 -17.10 0.93
C ALA A 249 20.96 -16.48 1.76
N HIS A 250 19.74 -16.56 1.25
CA HIS A 250 18.56 -15.88 1.81
C HIS A 250 17.38 -16.85 1.97
N THR A 251 17.55 -17.90 2.77
CA THR A 251 16.51 -18.93 2.99
C THR A 251 15.56 -18.53 4.12
N ALA A 252 14.30 -18.97 4.04
CA ALA A 252 13.26 -18.59 5.01
C ALA A 252 13.56 -19.06 6.45
N ASP A 253 14.39 -20.09 6.65
CA ASP A 253 14.79 -20.57 7.98
C ASP A 253 15.70 -19.58 8.73
N GLN A 254 16.18 -18.52 8.06
CA GLN A 254 16.95 -17.44 8.67
C GLN A 254 16.10 -16.51 9.55
N GLY A 255 14.77 -16.57 9.47
CA GLY A 255 13.89 -15.77 10.31
C GLY A 255 13.78 -14.32 9.87
N LEU A 256 13.53 -13.43 10.84
CA LEU A 256 13.32 -11.99 10.62
C LEU A 256 14.33 -11.32 9.67
N PRO A 257 15.66 -11.61 9.74
CA PRO A 257 16.61 -11.02 8.78
C PRO A 257 16.31 -11.30 7.30
N ASN A 258 15.65 -12.43 6.99
CA ASN A 258 15.16 -12.73 5.65
C ASN A 258 13.77 -12.16 5.40
N TRP A 259 12.91 -12.18 6.42
CA TRP A 259 11.49 -11.86 6.26
C TRP A 259 11.16 -10.37 6.23
N GLU A 260 11.99 -9.54 6.87
CA GLU A 260 11.75 -8.10 7.03
C GLU A 260 12.35 -7.29 5.88
N VAL A 261 11.48 -6.59 5.15
CA VAL A 261 11.81 -5.81 3.95
C VAL A 261 11.31 -4.37 4.09
N PRO A 262 11.93 -3.41 3.37
CA PRO A 262 11.41 -2.05 3.30
C PRO A 262 10.06 -2.01 2.58
N PHE A 263 9.22 -1.08 3.02
CA PHE A 263 8.05 -0.62 2.29
C PHE A 263 7.98 0.89 2.46
N ILE A 264 8.20 1.62 1.37
CA ILE A 264 8.07 3.07 1.29
C ILE A 264 6.92 3.35 0.33
N VAL A 265 6.01 4.24 0.70
CA VAL A 265 4.92 4.72 -0.15
C VAL A 265 4.87 6.25 -0.09
N SER A 266 4.87 6.92 -1.24
CA SER A 266 4.91 8.38 -1.33
C SER A 266 4.22 8.86 -2.60
N GLY A 267 3.70 10.09 -2.58
CA GLY A 267 3.00 10.70 -3.70
C GLY A 267 2.04 11.78 -3.24
N PRO A 268 1.48 12.61 -4.15
CA PRO A 268 0.54 13.67 -3.78
C PRO A 268 -0.70 13.20 -3.00
N SER A 269 -1.16 11.97 -3.24
CA SER A 269 -2.27 11.34 -2.50
C SER A 269 -1.89 10.70 -1.16
N VAL A 270 -0.59 10.64 -0.82
CA VAL A 270 -0.09 10.08 0.44
C VAL A 270 0.23 11.25 1.38
N ALA A 271 -0.24 11.18 2.63
CA ALA A 271 0.11 12.20 3.61
C ALA A 271 1.60 12.14 4.00
N ASP A 272 2.27 13.29 4.04
CA ASP A 272 3.65 13.40 4.52
C ASP A 272 3.81 12.80 5.92
N GLY A 273 4.75 11.87 6.08
CA GLY A 273 5.03 11.20 7.34
C GLY A 273 3.90 10.28 7.82
N VAL A 274 3.04 9.77 6.93
CA VAL A 274 1.94 8.88 7.32
C VAL A 274 2.46 7.66 8.09
N SER A 275 1.82 7.39 9.22
CA SER A 275 2.17 6.24 10.05
C SER A 275 1.60 4.96 9.43
N LEU A 276 2.46 3.98 9.20
CA LEU A 276 2.07 2.67 8.68
C LEU A 276 2.03 1.63 9.81
N GLY A 277 0.96 0.84 9.84
CA GLY A 277 0.89 -0.39 10.64
C GLY A 277 1.77 -1.49 10.04
N GLN A 278 1.83 -2.64 10.73
CA GLN A 278 2.47 -3.82 10.19
C GLN A 278 1.79 -4.24 8.88
N GLY A 279 2.59 -4.58 7.87
CA GLY A 279 2.10 -5.00 6.56
C GLY A 279 2.92 -6.12 5.95
N THR A 280 2.56 -6.48 4.73
CA THR A 280 3.14 -7.61 3.99
C THR A 280 3.39 -7.24 2.54
N LEU A 281 4.17 -8.07 1.84
CA LEU A 281 4.42 -7.90 0.40
C LEU A 281 3.15 -7.94 -0.47
N ARG A 282 2.07 -8.57 0.02
CA ARG A 282 0.76 -8.62 -0.66
C ARG A 282 0.17 -7.22 -0.86
N ASP A 283 0.55 -6.28 0.00
CA ASP A 283 -0.02 -4.94 0.05
C ASP A 283 0.42 -4.05 -1.13
N VAL A 284 1.50 -4.40 -1.84
CA VAL A 284 2.06 -3.60 -2.94
C VAL A 284 1.07 -3.48 -4.10
N ALA A 285 0.64 -4.61 -4.67
CA ALA A 285 -0.32 -4.63 -5.77
C ALA A 285 -1.69 -4.05 -5.35
N ALA A 286 -2.14 -4.32 -4.11
CA ALA A 286 -3.40 -3.79 -3.61
C ALA A 286 -3.38 -2.26 -3.54
N THR A 287 -2.28 -1.69 -3.04
CA THR A 287 -2.09 -0.23 -2.95
C THR A 287 -1.97 0.39 -4.35
N ALA A 288 -1.24 -0.23 -5.26
CA ALA A 288 -1.11 0.23 -6.65
C ALA A 288 -2.47 0.25 -7.38
N LEU A 289 -3.25 -0.83 -7.28
CA LEU A 289 -4.56 -0.92 -7.91
C LEU A 289 -5.55 0.08 -7.34
N TRP A 290 -5.56 0.26 -6.03
CA TRP A 290 -6.41 1.26 -5.38
C TRP A 290 -6.15 2.67 -5.94
N HIS A 291 -4.88 3.05 -6.07
CA HIS A 291 -4.51 4.34 -6.66
C HIS A 291 -4.94 4.46 -8.12
N LEU A 292 -4.87 3.37 -8.89
CA LEU A 292 -5.36 3.32 -10.27
C LEU A 292 -6.91 3.27 -10.38
N GLY A 293 -7.64 3.36 -9.26
CA GLY A 293 -9.10 3.37 -9.23
C GLY A 293 -9.74 1.98 -9.38
N VAL A 294 -8.97 0.91 -9.12
CA VAL A 294 -9.45 -0.47 -9.11
C VAL A 294 -9.59 -0.93 -7.67
N ASP A 295 -10.77 -1.42 -7.28
CA ASP A 295 -10.98 -2.02 -5.96
C ASP A 295 -10.17 -3.34 -5.87
N PRO A 296 -9.09 -3.39 -5.08
CA PRO A 296 -8.22 -4.57 -5.03
C PRO A 296 -8.92 -5.76 -4.36
N PHE A 297 -9.92 -5.50 -3.51
CA PHE A 297 -10.62 -6.54 -2.77
C PHE A 297 -11.67 -7.23 -3.65
N GLU A 298 -12.37 -6.48 -4.51
CA GLU A 298 -13.20 -7.05 -5.58
C GLU A 298 -12.35 -7.83 -6.60
N ALA A 299 -11.14 -7.35 -6.88
CA ALA A 299 -10.19 -8.05 -7.74
C ALA A 299 -9.64 -9.35 -7.12
N GLY A 300 -9.94 -9.62 -5.84
CA GLY A 300 -9.57 -10.86 -5.15
C GLY A 300 -8.16 -10.88 -4.57
N LEU A 301 -7.54 -9.71 -4.36
CA LEU A 301 -6.23 -9.63 -3.71
C LEU A 301 -6.34 -9.91 -2.20
N ASP A 302 -5.26 -10.49 -1.65
CA ASP A 302 -5.14 -10.76 -0.21
C ASP A 302 -4.56 -9.55 0.54
N GLY A 303 -3.84 -8.67 -0.15
CA GLY A 303 -3.21 -7.48 0.42
C GLY A 303 -4.19 -6.38 0.79
N THR A 304 -3.71 -5.43 1.58
CA THR A 304 -4.46 -4.24 1.97
C THR A 304 -3.84 -2.96 1.42
N VAL A 305 -4.63 -1.89 1.35
CA VAL A 305 -4.18 -0.59 0.87
C VAL A 305 -3.35 0.12 1.95
N ARG A 306 -2.18 0.64 1.58
CA ARG A 306 -1.23 1.29 2.51
C ARG A 306 -0.94 2.73 2.13
N GLY A 307 -0.88 3.61 3.13
CA GLY A 307 -0.53 5.03 2.94
C GLY A 307 -1.62 5.89 2.27
N LEU A 308 -2.66 5.27 1.72
CA LEU A 308 -3.79 5.93 1.08
C LEU A 308 -5.06 5.79 1.92
N GLU A 309 -5.98 6.73 1.76
CA GLU A 309 -7.32 6.64 2.34
C GLU A 309 -8.20 5.70 1.51
N VAL A 310 -8.88 4.77 2.19
CA VAL A 310 -10.00 4.00 1.64
C VAL A 310 -11.26 4.56 2.28
N PRO A 311 -12.02 5.42 1.59
CA PRO A 311 -13.15 6.10 2.20
C PRO A 311 -14.32 5.11 2.39
N PRO A 312 -15.17 5.35 3.41
CA PRO A 312 -16.42 4.61 3.55
C PRO A 312 -17.29 4.73 2.29
N PRO A 313 -18.03 3.68 1.88
CA PRO A 313 -18.80 3.69 0.63
C PRO A 313 -19.81 4.83 0.54
N ASN A 314 -20.43 5.22 1.66
CA ASN A 314 -21.38 6.32 1.73
C ASN A 314 -20.77 7.66 2.17
N GLY A 315 -19.45 7.73 2.36
CA GLY A 315 -18.74 8.93 2.81
C GLY A 315 -18.88 9.23 4.31
N VAL A 316 -19.49 8.35 5.10
CA VAL A 316 -19.70 8.52 6.54
C VAL A 316 -18.86 7.51 7.32
N LEU A 317 -17.77 7.99 7.93
CA LEU A 317 -16.88 7.13 8.72
C LEU A 317 -17.62 6.63 9.97
N GLY A 318 -17.49 5.35 10.30
CA GLY A 318 -18.15 4.68 11.43
C GLY A 318 -19.60 4.23 11.20
N ASP A 319 -20.21 4.56 10.06
CA ASP A 319 -21.56 4.12 9.69
C ASP A 319 -21.51 2.70 9.12
N VAL A 320 -21.39 1.70 9.98
CA VAL A 320 -21.21 0.30 9.59
C VAL A 320 -22.43 -0.22 8.82
N ASN A 321 -23.64 0.19 9.21
CA ASN A 321 -24.87 -0.31 8.59
C ASN A 321 -25.24 0.41 7.26
N GLN A 322 -24.52 1.48 6.92
CA GLN A 322 -24.66 2.29 5.70
C GLN A 322 -26.00 3.03 5.58
N ASP A 323 -26.65 3.36 6.69
CA ASP A 323 -27.95 4.07 6.70
C ASP A 323 -27.85 5.60 6.64
N GLY A 324 -26.63 6.13 6.73
CA GLY A 324 -26.30 7.55 6.72
C GLY A 324 -26.19 8.19 8.10
N VAL A 325 -26.31 7.42 9.19
CA VAL A 325 -26.32 7.90 10.58
C VAL A 325 -25.42 7.03 11.45
N VAL A 326 -24.32 7.61 11.93
CA VAL A 326 -23.46 6.98 12.94
C VAL A 326 -24.17 7.02 14.31
N ALA A 327 -24.75 5.90 14.73
CA ALA A 327 -25.46 5.79 15.99
C ALA A 327 -25.57 4.34 16.49
N GLY A 328 -25.76 4.18 17.80
CA GLY A 328 -26.05 2.89 18.39
C GLY A 328 -25.47 2.73 19.78
N ASP A 329 -26.06 1.83 20.56
CA ASP A 329 -25.54 1.40 21.85
C ASP A 329 -25.48 -0.14 21.97
N GLY A 330 -25.76 -0.85 20.87
CA GLY A 330 -25.76 -2.31 20.81
C GLY A 330 -27.06 -2.94 21.34
N ALA A 331 -28.08 -2.14 21.64
CA ALA A 331 -29.39 -2.63 22.09
C ALA A 331 -30.45 -2.63 20.97
N GLY A 332 -30.21 -1.92 19.86
CA GLY A 332 -31.10 -1.80 18.72
C GLY A 332 -30.85 -2.85 17.63
N PRO A 333 -31.71 -2.92 16.58
CA PRO A 333 -31.46 -3.74 15.39
C PRO A 333 -30.27 -3.22 14.58
N ALA A 334 -29.45 -4.12 14.03
CA ALA A 334 -28.28 -3.77 13.20
C ALA A 334 -28.58 -2.79 12.04
N ALA A 335 -29.78 -2.84 11.47
CA ALA A 335 -30.20 -1.94 10.38
C ALA A 335 -30.33 -0.46 10.76
N THR A 336 -30.24 -0.12 12.05
CA THR A 336 -30.32 1.26 12.57
C THR A 336 -29.39 1.50 13.77
N ASP A 337 -28.51 0.53 14.07
CA ASP A 337 -27.59 0.55 15.21
C ASP A 337 -26.25 -0.03 14.75
N ASP A 338 -25.28 0.85 14.52
CA ASP A 338 -23.93 0.49 14.05
C ASP A 338 -23.16 -0.36 15.04
N VAL A 339 -23.39 -0.15 16.35
CA VAL A 339 -22.77 -0.97 17.39
C VAL A 339 -23.29 -2.39 17.29
N THR A 340 -24.59 -2.59 17.09
CA THR A 340 -25.15 -3.93 16.83
C THR A 340 -24.62 -4.52 15.52
N ALA A 341 -24.59 -3.74 14.43
CA ALA A 341 -24.08 -4.21 13.13
C ALA A 341 -22.61 -4.66 13.21
N PHE A 342 -21.79 -3.93 13.94
CA PHE A 342 -20.39 -4.26 14.20
C PHE A 342 -20.26 -5.52 15.07
N LEU A 343 -21.04 -5.62 16.16
CA LEU A 343 -21.03 -6.79 17.05
C LEU A 343 -21.49 -8.07 16.36
N ASP A 344 -22.53 -7.99 15.52
CA ASP A 344 -23.07 -9.12 14.75
C ASP A 344 -22.04 -9.73 13.80
N ASN A 345 -21.03 -8.94 13.39
CA ASN A 345 -19.95 -9.35 12.51
C ASN A 345 -18.60 -9.50 13.22
N TRP A 346 -18.56 -9.47 14.55
CA TRP A 346 -17.31 -9.61 15.30
C TRP A 346 -16.60 -10.95 14.98
N LEU A 347 -15.31 -10.87 14.62
CA LEU A 347 -14.48 -11.98 14.15
C LEU A 347 -14.99 -12.70 12.89
N VAL A 348 -15.90 -12.08 12.15
CA VAL A 348 -16.29 -12.58 10.83
C VAL A 348 -15.16 -12.29 9.85
N ARG A 349 -14.71 -13.35 9.17
CA ARG A 349 -13.82 -13.25 8.00
C ARG A 349 -14.68 -13.29 6.75
N GLY A 350 -14.40 -12.42 5.79
CA GLY A 350 -15.12 -12.40 4.53
C GLY A 350 -14.36 -11.67 3.44
N GLY A 351 -14.60 -12.08 2.18
CA GLY A 351 -14.12 -11.38 0.99
C GLY A 351 -15.11 -10.32 0.49
N GLY A 352 -15.01 -9.99 -0.78
CA GLY A 352 -15.78 -8.91 -1.42
C GLY A 352 -15.05 -7.57 -1.35
N GLY A 353 -15.63 -6.58 -2.01
CA GLY A 353 -15.10 -5.24 -2.18
C GLY A 353 -15.10 -4.39 -0.93
N VAL A 354 -14.74 -3.11 -1.12
CA VAL A 354 -14.80 -2.09 -0.08
C VAL A 354 -16.17 -2.05 0.59
N ALA A 355 -17.26 -2.09 -0.19
CA ALA A 355 -18.62 -2.05 0.36
C ALA A 355 -18.95 -3.27 1.24
N ASP A 356 -18.62 -4.47 0.78
CA ASP A 356 -18.89 -5.71 1.52
C ASP A 356 -18.10 -5.79 2.83
N ARG A 357 -16.83 -5.37 2.80
CA ARG A 357 -15.96 -5.32 3.98
C ARG A 357 -16.45 -4.30 4.99
N TYR A 358 -16.69 -3.08 4.54
CA TYR A 358 -17.12 -2.00 5.40
C TYR A 358 -18.46 -2.30 6.09
N SER A 359 -19.43 -2.89 5.37
CA SER A 359 -20.72 -3.29 5.93
C SER A 359 -20.63 -4.43 6.96
N ARG A 360 -19.49 -5.12 7.06
CA ARG A 360 -19.21 -6.07 8.15
C ARG A 360 -18.48 -5.44 9.32
N GLY A 361 -18.13 -4.16 9.26
CA GLY A 361 -17.34 -3.51 10.31
C GLY A 361 -15.83 -3.78 10.19
N ASP A 362 -15.35 -4.32 9.06
CA ASP A 362 -13.92 -4.30 8.69
C ASP A 362 -13.59 -2.88 8.20
N LEU A 363 -13.31 -2.00 9.15
CA LEU A 363 -13.08 -0.56 8.96
C LEU A 363 -11.63 -0.25 8.56
N ASN A 364 -10.69 -1.16 8.83
CA ASN A 364 -9.30 -1.04 8.39
C ASN A 364 -9.00 -1.86 7.10
N PHE A 365 -10.00 -2.59 6.59
CA PHE A 365 -9.96 -3.40 5.37
C PHE A 365 -8.94 -4.55 5.39
N ASP A 366 -8.62 -5.10 6.56
CA ASP A 366 -7.72 -6.25 6.69
C ASP A 366 -8.40 -7.62 6.51
N GLY A 367 -9.71 -7.62 6.26
CA GLY A 367 -10.51 -8.82 5.99
C GLY A 367 -11.05 -9.50 7.25
N LEU A 368 -10.81 -8.91 8.42
CA LEU A 368 -11.29 -9.41 9.71
C LEU A 368 -11.82 -8.26 10.56
N THR A 369 -13.06 -8.38 11.04
CA THR A 369 -13.59 -7.43 12.02
C THR A 369 -13.10 -7.77 13.43
N ASP A 370 -12.13 -7.00 13.93
CA ASP A 370 -11.47 -7.24 15.23
C ASP A 370 -11.17 -5.97 16.05
N LEU A 371 -10.24 -6.08 17.00
CA LEU A 371 -9.86 -5.00 17.91
C LEU A 371 -9.24 -3.79 17.19
N SER A 372 -8.64 -4.01 16.02
CA SER A 372 -8.08 -2.97 15.17
C SER A 372 -9.20 -2.08 14.62
N ASP A 373 -10.31 -2.68 14.17
CA ASP A 373 -11.49 -1.92 13.73
C ASP A 373 -12.21 -1.26 14.89
N TRP A 374 -12.31 -1.95 16.02
CA TRP A 374 -12.83 -1.34 17.25
C TRP A 374 -12.03 -0.11 17.63
N ALA A 375 -10.70 -0.12 17.46
CA ALA A 375 -9.86 1.03 17.75
C ALA A 375 -10.14 2.21 16.82
N VAL A 376 -10.50 1.96 15.55
CA VAL A 376 -10.99 2.98 14.61
C VAL A 376 -12.30 3.56 15.13
N LEU A 377 -13.29 2.72 15.43
CA LEU A 377 -14.60 3.15 15.91
C LEU A 377 -14.53 3.91 17.23
N ASN A 378 -13.73 3.43 18.19
CA ASN A 378 -13.54 4.07 19.49
C ASN A 378 -12.82 5.42 19.40
N ARG A 379 -11.94 5.60 18.41
CA ARG A 379 -11.29 6.90 18.17
C ARG A 379 -12.28 7.90 17.58
N LEU A 380 -13.20 7.43 16.75
CA LEU A 380 -14.26 8.25 16.16
C LEU A 380 -15.31 8.64 17.20
N ASP A 381 -15.89 7.66 17.90
CA ASP A 381 -16.86 7.85 18.97
C ASP A 381 -16.55 6.92 20.16
N PRO A 382 -15.95 7.44 21.25
CA PRO A 382 -15.64 6.67 22.44
C PRO A 382 -16.86 6.06 23.15
N ALA A 383 -18.06 6.62 22.97
CA ALA A 383 -19.28 6.07 23.56
C ALA A 383 -19.70 4.78 22.82
N MET A 384 -19.65 4.79 21.49
CA MET A 384 -19.86 3.59 20.68
C MET A 384 -18.76 2.56 20.93
N GLY A 385 -17.50 2.99 21.02
CA GLY A 385 -16.38 2.12 21.40
C GLY A 385 -16.61 1.43 22.75
N ALA A 386 -17.09 2.17 23.76
CA ALA A 386 -17.46 1.60 25.06
C ALA A 386 -18.65 0.64 24.98
N ALA A 387 -19.62 0.91 24.11
CA ALA A 387 -20.78 0.06 23.89
C ALA A 387 -20.39 -1.27 23.24
N VAL A 388 -19.56 -1.25 22.19
CA VAL A 388 -18.98 -2.47 21.59
C VAL A 388 -18.22 -3.27 22.64
N ALA A 389 -17.35 -2.63 23.41
CA ALA A 389 -16.59 -3.32 24.45
C ALA A 389 -17.49 -3.97 25.53
N HIS A 390 -18.61 -3.32 25.88
CA HIS A 390 -19.61 -3.89 26.78
C HIS A 390 -20.34 -5.08 26.15
N GLY A 391 -20.74 -4.97 24.88
CA GLY A 391 -21.37 -6.05 24.12
C GLY A 391 -20.50 -7.30 24.08
N LEU A 392 -19.21 -7.14 23.73
CA LEU A 392 -18.22 -8.22 23.67
C LEU A 392 -17.97 -8.90 25.02
N ALA A 393 -18.04 -8.16 26.13
CA ALA A 393 -17.88 -8.73 27.48
C ALA A 393 -18.94 -9.80 27.82
N GLY A 394 -20.10 -9.79 27.14
CA GLY A 394 -21.17 -10.76 27.32
C GLY A 394 -21.04 -12.04 26.48
N VAL A 395 -20.18 -12.09 25.47
CA VAL A 395 -20.18 -13.14 24.43
C VAL A 395 -19.06 -14.18 24.61
N GLY A 396 -18.15 -13.99 25.57
CA GLY A 396 -17.04 -14.94 25.80
C GLY A 396 -16.07 -14.97 24.63
N VAL A 397 -15.43 -13.83 24.34
CA VAL A 397 -14.53 -13.67 23.20
C VAL A 397 -13.25 -14.51 23.40
N PRO A 398 -12.80 -15.32 22.41
CA PRO A 398 -11.66 -16.25 22.56
C PRO A 398 -10.28 -15.59 22.54
N GLU A 399 -10.18 -14.30 22.24
CA GLU A 399 -8.86 -13.70 22.01
C GLU A 399 -8.22 -13.17 23.29
N HIS A 400 -6.94 -13.49 23.46
CA HIS A 400 -6.10 -13.02 24.58
C HIS A 400 -6.09 -11.48 24.72
N ALA A 401 -6.38 -10.74 23.66
CA ALA A 401 -6.41 -9.27 23.65
C ALA A 401 -7.73 -8.67 24.19
N ALA A 402 -8.88 -9.36 24.04
CA ALA A 402 -10.15 -8.92 24.64
C ALA A 402 -10.11 -8.94 26.18
N ALA A 403 -9.36 -9.89 26.76
CA ALA A 403 -9.09 -9.93 28.20
C ALA A 403 -8.27 -8.71 28.69
N THR A 404 -7.37 -8.18 27.85
CA THR A 404 -6.61 -6.95 28.12
C THR A 404 -7.49 -5.72 28.03
N LEU A 405 -8.45 -5.69 27.09
CA LEU A 405 -9.47 -4.64 26.99
C LEU A 405 -10.34 -4.57 28.27
N LEU A 406 -10.75 -5.74 28.79
CA LEU A 406 -11.46 -5.87 30.06
C LEU A 406 -10.66 -5.33 31.26
N LEU A 407 -9.34 -5.54 31.27
CA LEU A 407 -8.45 -5.03 32.32
C LEU A 407 -8.29 -3.50 32.26
N LEU A 408 -8.21 -2.93 31.06
CA LEU A 408 -8.06 -1.48 30.85
C LEU A 408 -9.36 -0.71 31.17
N LEU A 409 -10.53 -1.25 30.78
CA LEU A 409 -11.83 -0.65 31.10
C LEU A 409 -12.21 -0.76 32.58
N ALA A 410 -11.81 -1.83 33.26
CA ALA A 410 -11.94 -1.95 34.71
C ALA A 410 -11.08 -0.93 35.47
N ALA A 411 -9.93 -0.52 34.90
CA ALA A 411 -9.06 0.51 35.46
C ALA A 411 -9.56 1.95 35.19
N ALA A 412 -10.30 2.17 34.11
CA ALA A 412 -10.82 3.49 33.70
C ALA A 412 -12.19 3.86 34.32
N SER A 413 -12.88 2.93 34.98
CA SER A 413 -14.14 3.25 35.67
C SER A 413 -13.90 4.22 36.84
N PRO A 414 -14.53 5.42 36.87
CA PRO A 414 -14.40 6.32 38.01
C PRO A 414 -15.00 5.63 39.23
N ARG A 415 -14.16 5.37 40.25
CA ARG A 415 -14.64 4.95 41.57
C ARG A 415 -15.75 5.91 41.97
N ARG A 416 -17.00 5.43 42.06
CA ARG A 416 -18.09 6.19 42.66
C ARG A 416 -17.66 6.57 44.08
N ALA A 417 -17.23 7.82 44.26
CA ALA A 417 -17.09 8.41 45.57
C ALA A 417 -18.48 8.38 46.21
N ARG A 418 -18.67 7.49 47.19
CA ARG A 418 -19.84 7.53 48.06
C ARG A 418 -19.78 8.85 48.83
N PHE A 419 -20.49 9.86 48.34
CA PHE A 419 -20.88 11.00 49.16
C PHE A 419 -21.88 10.49 50.20
N GLN A 420 -21.40 10.27 51.42
CA GLN A 420 -22.25 10.17 52.60
C GLN A 420 -22.81 11.57 52.88
N LEU A 421 -24.06 11.80 52.49
CA LEU A 421 -24.88 12.87 53.03
C LEU A 421 -25.23 12.51 54.48
N THR A 422 -24.53 13.10 55.44
CA THR A 422 -25.02 13.22 56.81
C THR A 422 -25.78 14.52 56.92
N GLN A 423 -27.11 14.44 57.02
CA GLN A 423 -27.95 15.48 57.62
C GLN A 423 -28.49 14.97 58.95
N ASP A 424 -28.04 15.67 59.99
CA ASP A 424 -28.68 16.09 61.24
C ASP A 424 -29.40 15.08 62.14
N TRP A 425 -29.12 15.16 63.46
CA TRP A 425 -30.06 15.52 64.54
C TRP A 425 -29.32 15.53 65.89
N THR A 426 -29.10 16.74 66.43
CA THR A 426 -29.17 17.25 67.83
C THR A 426 -28.10 18.29 68.12
#